data_AF-A0A9P6QNH9-F1
#
_entry.id   AF-A0A9P6QNH9-F1
#
_cell.length_a   1.000
_cell.length_b   1.000
_cell.length_c   1.000
_cell.angle_alpha   90.00
_cell.angle_beta   90.00
_cell.angle_gamma   90.00
#
_symmetry.space_group_name_H-M   'P 1'
#
loop_
_entity.id
_entity.type
_entity.pdbx_description
1 polymer ?
#
loop_
_entity_poly.entity_id
_entity_poly.type
_entity_poly.pdbx_seq_one_letter_code
_entity_poly.pdbx_strand_id
1 'polypeptide(L)'
;MEQERRHRLEYHASSFTVKIVAKSGGLEKIVVNQVDGVFKCPLCGTSLTTKAGCRKHLKNNVCTTERDNNQNPPELTLPAVTLPQHQAVPPPPGPREQPETRTFDDAVLYSCGELHASAGEKRKTLGIVESLGLEPISIKDALGIEQNALAHAAVVSRLSAGPVELSPVVLRKRKRDEDETCPNCSPPPAPGLAHLLSCSPYAARLATRSYVELNDDICELLNRDWQFSPQLRYASAAILAGCVLINNRNGQAIMANTVESYGRQKTVDIHREPFVVQKGHPATTSLPPSIKTPYKKVWPVTLPTIEGKRLIIGTKSFDALITSSLRLDKVVEPSIGASTPSFVLSDTSSSLATKIFLDAEHLEIGLKMAKNKDTWSISSCDLLYQLRQVKTKFFDASTFYLCRASSFFADNHPCQPYTIFNLASFDQAHSGDGVAASNLFHDIACDVLRDGSQAVLKRETVQRLRGRCTNEGNISNEFDGILTLFGDKSSMPILGNRDLNKILENLAPQLSSYIAKANKSVNDYEAGRAMPHQQVLGKIERALGVKLRSKDIGLPLTFGKHKIS
;
A
#
# COMPACT_ATOMS: atom_id res chain seq x y z
N MET A 1 -14.44 -21.51 -29.70
CA MET A 1 -14.06 -21.13 -31.08
C MET A 1 -13.80 -19.63 -31.26
N GLU A 2 -14.75 -18.70 -31.02
CA GLU A 2 -14.52 -17.26 -31.27
C GLU A 2 -13.45 -16.60 -30.35
N GLN A 3 -13.33 -17.09 -29.12
CA GLN A 3 -12.37 -16.58 -28.12
C GLN A 3 -10.95 -17.14 -28.36
N GLU A 4 -10.87 -18.36 -28.88
CA GLU A 4 -9.64 -19.06 -29.25
C GLU A 4 -9.06 -18.51 -30.57
N ARG A 5 -9.93 -18.15 -31.52
CA ARG A 5 -9.59 -17.40 -32.73
C ARG A 5 -9.01 -16.02 -32.39
N ARG A 6 -9.60 -15.32 -31.41
CA ARG A 6 -9.09 -14.04 -30.88
C ARG A 6 -7.73 -14.19 -30.20
N HIS A 7 -7.56 -15.22 -29.38
CA HIS A 7 -6.28 -15.50 -28.71
C HIS A 7 -5.16 -15.80 -29.73
N ARG A 8 -5.44 -16.60 -30.78
CA ARG A 8 -4.48 -16.90 -31.85
C ARG A 8 -4.10 -15.66 -32.66
N LEU A 9 -5.07 -14.79 -32.98
CA LEU A 9 -4.84 -13.52 -33.69
C LEU A 9 -4.08 -12.49 -32.84
N GLU A 10 -4.33 -12.43 -31.53
CA GLU A 10 -3.67 -11.45 -30.66
C GLU A 10 -2.26 -11.88 -30.24
N TYR A 11 -2.06 -13.15 -29.90
CA TYR A 11 -0.81 -13.63 -29.30
C TYR A 11 0.14 -14.33 -30.28
N HIS A 12 -0.36 -14.94 -31.36
CA HIS A 12 0.48 -15.73 -32.30
C HIS A 12 0.57 -15.16 -33.73
N ALA A 13 -0.08 -14.02 -34.03
CA ALA A 13 0.08 -13.39 -35.34
C ALA A 13 1.49 -12.79 -35.52
N SER A 14 2.18 -13.19 -36.58
CA SER A 14 3.53 -12.72 -36.98
C SER A 14 3.56 -11.27 -37.45
N SER A 15 2.40 -10.62 -37.60
CA SER A 15 2.29 -9.20 -37.89
C SER A 15 1.03 -8.60 -37.26
N PHE A 16 1.03 -7.28 -37.04
CA PHE A 16 -0.17 -6.55 -36.61
C PHE A 16 -0.13 -5.09 -37.09
N THR A 17 -1.30 -4.50 -37.28
CA THR A 17 -1.45 -3.11 -37.75
C THR A 17 -1.74 -2.16 -36.61
N VAL A 18 -1.07 -1.01 -36.59
CA VAL A 18 -1.30 0.09 -35.65
C VAL A 18 -1.74 1.32 -36.42
N LYS A 19 -2.82 1.96 -35.98
CA LYS A 19 -3.22 3.28 -36.49
C LYS A 19 -2.50 4.35 -35.68
N ILE A 20 -1.77 5.22 -36.36
CA ILE A 20 -1.11 6.39 -35.77
C ILE A 20 -1.68 7.67 -36.40
N VAL A 21 -1.52 8.80 -35.71
CA VAL A 21 -1.93 10.11 -36.23
C VAL A 21 -0.68 10.72 -36.89
N ALA A 22 -0.73 10.94 -38.19
CA ALA A 22 0.32 11.65 -38.93
C ALA A 22 0.32 13.14 -38.52
N LYS A 23 1.47 13.83 -38.64
CA LYS A 23 1.57 15.27 -38.32
C LYS A 23 0.66 16.16 -39.19
N SER A 24 0.19 15.68 -40.35
CA SER A 24 -0.81 16.33 -41.21
C SER A 24 -2.25 16.21 -40.69
N GLY A 25 -2.47 15.56 -39.54
CA GLY A 25 -3.78 15.36 -38.92
C GLY A 25 -4.56 14.15 -39.43
N GLY A 26 -4.02 13.40 -40.41
CA GLY A 26 -4.61 12.18 -40.95
C GLY A 26 -4.25 10.91 -40.15
N LEU A 27 -5.12 9.90 -40.18
CA LEU A 27 -4.85 8.57 -39.58
C LEU A 27 -4.11 7.66 -40.56
N GLU A 28 -2.89 7.26 -40.23
CA GLU A 28 -2.08 6.36 -41.03
C GLU A 28 -1.99 4.95 -40.39
N LYS A 29 -1.97 3.90 -41.23
CA LYS A 29 -1.92 2.50 -40.79
C LYS A 29 -0.51 1.94 -41.00
N ILE A 30 0.18 1.63 -39.92
CA ILE A 30 1.51 1.01 -39.95
C ILE A 30 1.39 -0.48 -39.67
N VAL A 31 1.96 -1.31 -40.54
CA VAL A 31 2.07 -2.76 -40.34
C VAL A 31 3.42 -3.08 -39.71
N VAL A 32 3.41 -3.79 -38.58
CA VAL A 32 4.62 -4.22 -37.87
C VAL A 32 4.72 -5.72 -37.96
N ASN A 33 5.87 -6.21 -38.46
CA ASN A 33 6.17 -7.63 -38.60
C ASN A 33 7.12 -8.10 -37.50
N GLN A 34 6.99 -9.36 -37.11
CA GLN A 34 7.88 -10.07 -36.20
C GLN A 34 8.96 -10.77 -37.02
N VAL A 35 10.22 -10.53 -36.68
CA VAL A 35 11.38 -11.22 -37.26
C VAL A 35 12.19 -11.76 -36.10
N ASP A 36 12.46 -13.08 -36.08
CA ASP A 36 13.24 -13.78 -35.05
C ASP A 36 12.77 -13.51 -33.60
N GLY A 37 11.45 -13.48 -33.38
CA GLY A 37 10.86 -13.28 -32.06
C GLY A 37 10.79 -11.82 -31.61
N VAL A 38 11.30 -10.87 -32.39
CA VAL A 38 11.37 -9.43 -32.04
C VAL A 38 10.56 -8.59 -33.04
N PHE A 39 9.83 -7.60 -32.53
CA PHE A 39 9.12 -6.61 -33.35
C PHE A 39 10.01 -5.39 -33.58
N LYS A 40 10.38 -5.12 -34.83
CA LYS A 40 11.12 -3.90 -35.18
C LYS A 40 10.17 -2.79 -35.57
N CYS A 41 10.35 -1.61 -34.98
CA CYS A 41 9.61 -0.43 -35.38
C CYS A 41 10.04 0.01 -36.80
N PRO A 42 9.12 0.10 -37.77
CA PRO A 42 9.47 0.46 -39.15
C PRO A 42 9.86 1.94 -39.30
N LEU A 43 9.59 2.79 -38.30
CA LEU A 43 9.90 4.23 -38.33
C LEU A 43 11.29 4.56 -37.76
N CYS A 44 11.74 3.86 -36.71
CA CYS A 44 12.98 4.18 -35.99
C CYS A 44 13.93 3.00 -35.78
N GLY A 45 13.57 1.79 -36.23
CA GLY A 45 14.40 0.59 -36.10
C GLY A 45 14.46 -0.03 -34.69
N THR A 46 13.80 0.56 -33.69
CA THR A 46 13.82 0.06 -32.31
C THR A 46 13.26 -1.36 -32.23
N SER A 47 14.02 -2.25 -31.60
CA SER A 47 13.68 -3.65 -31.38
C SER A 47 12.89 -3.83 -30.09
N LEU A 48 11.69 -4.41 -30.17
CA LEU A 48 10.76 -4.56 -29.05
C LEU A 48 10.27 -6.00 -28.94
N THR A 49 10.28 -6.55 -27.72
CA THR A 49 9.98 -7.96 -27.46
C THR A 49 8.49 -8.26 -27.28
N THR A 50 7.62 -7.23 -27.21
CA THR A 50 6.17 -7.41 -27.01
C THR A 50 5.33 -6.49 -27.91
N LYS A 51 4.17 -7.01 -28.39
CA LYS A 51 3.21 -6.21 -29.18
C LYS A 51 2.65 -5.01 -28.42
N ALA A 52 2.41 -5.14 -27.12
CA ALA A 52 1.93 -4.06 -26.27
C ALA A 52 2.97 -2.94 -26.13
N GLY A 53 4.25 -3.30 -25.96
CA GLY A 53 5.37 -2.35 -25.96
C GLY A 53 5.48 -1.61 -27.30
N CYS A 54 5.34 -2.32 -28.41
CA CYS A 54 5.36 -1.74 -29.75
C CYS A 54 4.16 -0.82 -30.05
N ARG A 55 2.94 -1.19 -29.61
CA ARG A 55 1.76 -0.31 -29.70
C ARG A 55 1.92 0.96 -28.88
N LYS A 56 2.48 0.87 -27.68
CA LYS A 56 2.72 2.03 -26.81
C LYS A 56 3.80 2.95 -27.41
N HIS A 57 4.86 2.36 -27.95
CA HIS A 57 5.93 3.07 -28.64
C HIS A 57 5.40 3.88 -29.86
N LEU A 58 4.57 3.25 -30.71
CA LEU A 58 3.99 3.92 -31.90
C LEU A 58 2.91 4.95 -31.57
N LYS A 59 2.18 4.81 -30.45
CA LYS A 59 1.08 5.73 -30.07
C LYS A 59 1.53 6.95 -29.27
N ASN A 60 2.71 6.91 -28.64
CA ASN A 60 3.20 8.01 -27.80
C ASN A 60 3.88 9.15 -28.60
N ASN A 61 3.67 9.25 -29.92
CA ASN A 61 4.23 10.28 -30.81
C ASN A 61 5.77 10.42 -30.79
N VAL A 62 6.51 9.39 -30.37
CA VAL A 62 7.98 9.40 -30.36
C VAL A 62 8.57 9.10 -31.74
N CYS A 63 7.77 8.59 -32.68
CA CYS A 63 8.20 8.26 -34.04
C CYS A 63 7.23 8.87 -35.05
N THR A 64 7.68 9.89 -35.77
CA THR A 64 6.88 10.58 -36.79
C THR A 64 7.37 10.21 -38.18
N THR A 65 6.44 10.14 -39.13
CA THR A 65 6.67 9.91 -40.56
C THR A 65 7.23 11.18 -41.19
N GLU A 66 8.54 11.40 -41.05
CA GLU A 66 9.42 12.08 -42.01
C GLU A 66 10.81 12.24 -41.37
N ARG A 67 11.84 11.83 -42.12
CA ARG A 67 13.24 12.00 -41.76
C ARG A 67 13.61 13.46 -41.99
N ASP A 68 14.02 14.17 -40.94
CA ASP A 68 14.91 15.32 -41.14
C ASP A 68 16.32 14.78 -41.40
N ASN A 69 16.66 14.76 -42.68
CA ASN A 69 18.03 14.73 -43.16
C ASN A 69 18.74 16.00 -42.68
N ASN A 70 19.67 15.87 -41.73
CA ASN A 70 20.96 16.58 -41.81
C ASN A 70 21.98 15.96 -40.87
N GLN A 71 22.59 14.88 -41.34
CA GLN A 71 24.03 14.67 -41.25
C GLN A 71 24.37 13.71 -42.40
N ASN A 72 24.91 14.25 -43.49
CA ASN A 72 25.31 13.45 -44.65
C ASN A 72 26.52 12.56 -44.32
N PRO A 73 26.63 11.39 -45.00
CA PRO A 73 27.54 10.30 -44.64
C PRO A 73 28.80 10.30 -45.53
N PRO A 74 29.79 9.43 -45.23
CA PRO A 74 30.51 8.75 -46.28
C PRO A 74 29.98 7.33 -46.39
N GLU A 75 29.27 7.14 -47.49
CA GLU A 75 29.14 5.95 -48.29
C GLU A 75 30.29 4.93 -48.14
N LEU A 76 29.94 3.65 -47.94
CA LEU A 76 30.74 2.55 -48.44
C LEU A 76 29.82 1.37 -48.76
N THR A 77 29.73 1.14 -50.06
CA THR A 77 29.13 0.01 -50.74
C THR A 77 29.71 -1.32 -50.26
N LEU A 78 28.85 -2.31 -50.06
CA LEU A 78 29.26 -3.71 -50.11
C LEU A 78 29.01 -4.21 -51.53
N PRO A 79 29.96 -4.96 -52.09
CA PRO A 79 29.52 -6.21 -52.71
C PRO A 79 30.33 -7.43 -52.27
N ALA A 80 29.56 -8.50 -52.06
CA ALA A 80 29.79 -9.90 -52.35
C ALA A 80 31.10 -10.60 -51.91
N VAL A 81 30.92 -11.44 -50.88
CA VAL A 81 31.36 -12.84 -50.73
C VAL A 81 32.59 -13.30 -51.54
N THR A 82 33.67 -13.62 -50.79
CA THR A 82 34.57 -14.75 -51.09
C THR A 82 35.18 -15.32 -49.80
N LEU A 83 35.30 -16.65 -49.75
CA LEU A 83 35.94 -17.46 -48.69
C LEU A 83 37.49 -17.32 -48.71
N PRO A 84 38.21 -17.77 -47.67
CA PRO A 84 39.25 -17.02 -46.97
C PRO A 84 40.65 -17.19 -47.57
N GLN A 85 41.50 -16.19 -47.36
CA GLN A 85 42.95 -16.37 -47.42
C GLN A 85 43.63 -15.79 -46.18
N HIS A 86 44.43 -16.65 -45.56
CA HIS A 86 45.45 -16.35 -44.55
C HIS A 86 46.27 -15.11 -44.93
N GLN A 87 46.49 -14.19 -43.99
CA GLN A 87 47.78 -13.51 -43.88
C GLN A 87 48.07 -12.90 -42.50
N ALA A 88 49.26 -13.29 -42.03
CA ALA A 88 50.22 -12.72 -41.09
C ALA A 88 49.76 -11.81 -39.93
N VAL A 89 50.11 -12.29 -38.74
CA VAL A 89 50.19 -11.57 -37.46
C VAL A 89 51.19 -10.40 -37.55
N PRO A 90 50.87 -9.17 -37.08
CA PRO A 90 51.85 -8.10 -36.92
C PRO A 90 52.71 -8.32 -35.66
N PRO A 91 53.98 -7.83 -35.65
CA PRO A 91 54.93 -8.12 -34.59
C PRO A 91 54.56 -7.45 -33.26
N PRO A 92 55.05 -7.97 -32.12
CA PRO A 92 54.63 -7.54 -30.80
C PRO A 92 55.12 -6.11 -30.50
N PRO A 93 54.34 -5.32 -29.73
CA PRO A 93 54.84 -4.07 -29.17
C PRO A 93 55.92 -4.38 -28.13
N GLY A 94 56.93 -3.50 -28.09
CA GLY A 94 58.10 -3.59 -27.22
C GLY A 94 57.81 -3.57 -25.72
N PRO A 95 58.86 -3.65 -24.88
CA PRO A 95 58.73 -3.94 -23.46
C PRO A 95 57.97 -2.84 -22.73
N ARG A 96 56.84 -3.21 -22.11
CA ARG A 96 56.09 -2.33 -21.20
C ARG A 96 56.86 -2.17 -19.90
N GLU A 97 56.99 -0.92 -19.47
CA GLU A 97 57.46 -0.50 -18.15
C GLU A 97 56.59 -1.12 -17.03
N GLN A 98 57.20 -1.24 -15.85
CA GLN A 98 56.72 -2.00 -14.68
C GLN A 98 55.32 -1.56 -14.17
N PRO A 99 54.51 -2.46 -13.57
CA PRO A 99 53.15 -2.15 -13.15
C PRO A 99 53.13 -1.26 -11.90
N GLU A 100 52.52 -0.08 -12.01
CA GLU A 100 52.12 0.74 -10.87
C GLU A 100 51.10 -0.02 -10.00
N THR A 101 51.30 -0.03 -8.69
CA THR A 101 50.35 -0.58 -7.73
C THR A 101 49.02 0.16 -7.79
N ARG A 102 47.89 -0.55 -7.72
CA ARG A 102 46.55 0.07 -7.74
C ARG A 102 46.37 1.06 -6.58
N THR A 103 45.57 2.11 -6.83
CA THR A 103 45.16 3.05 -5.78
C THR A 103 44.30 2.35 -4.72
N PHE A 104 44.14 2.94 -3.55
CA PHE A 104 43.35 2.35 -2.46
C PHE A 104 41.92 1.99 -2.91
N ASP A 105 41.21 2.93 -3.53
CA ASP A 105 39.84 2.71 -4.00
C ASP A 105 39.80 1.68 -5.14
N ASP A 106 40.77 1.71 -6.08
CA ASP A 106 40.82 0.75 -7.18
C ASP A 106 41.17 -0.66 -6.68
N ALA A 107 41.99 -0.79 -5.64
CA ALA A 107 42.31 -2.06 -5.01
C ALA A 107 41.09 -2.66 -4.27
N VAL A 108 40.29 -1.82 -3.62
CA VAL A 108 39.01 -2.23 -3.01
C VAL A 108 38.02 -2.69 -4.08
N LEU A 109 37.84 -1.90 -5.14
CA LEU A 109 36.93 -2.23 -6.23
C LEU A 109 37.38 -3.48 -7.00
N TYR A 110 38.68 -3.66 -7.22
CA TYR A 110 39.26 -4.85 -7.82
C TYR A 110 39.00 -6.10 -6.96
N SER A 111 39.22 -6.00 -5.65
CA SER A 111 38.97 -7.11 -4.69
C SER A 111 37.51 -7.56 -4.69
N CYS A 112 36.58 -6.63 -4.96
CA CYS A 112 35.15 -6.90 -5.03
C CYS A 112 34.64 -7.26 -6.45
N GLY A 113 35.50 -7.24 -7.48
CA GLY A 113 35.11 -7.49 -8.87
C GLY A 113 34.34 -6.35 -9.55
N GLU A 114 34.35 -5.16 -8.98
CA GLU A 114 33.51 -4.00 -9.37
C GLU A 114 34.31 -2.88 -10.06
N LEU A 115 35.52 -3.17 -10.56
CA LEU A 115 36.41 -2.17 -11.17
C LEU A 115 35.78 -1.45 -12.38
N HIS A 116 34.88 -2.12 -13.09
CA HIS A 116 34.19 -1.60 -14.28
C HIS A 116 32.72 -1.21 -14.03
N ALA A 117 32.29 -1.16 -12.77
CA ALA A 117 30.91 -0.84 -12.39
C ALA A 117 30.55 0.64 -12.61
N SER A 118 29.26 0.97 -12.52
CA SER A 118 28.81 2.37 -12.59
C SER A 118 29.29 3.18 -11.38
N ALA A 119 29.40 4.51 -11.53
CA ALA A 119 29.88 5.38 -10.45
C ALA A 119 29.04 5.29 -9.15
N GLY A 120 27.74 5.00 -9.27
CA GLY A 120 26.86 4.80 -8.11
C GLY A 120 27.14 3.49 -7.37
N GLU A 121 27.42 2.41 -8.11
CA GLU A 121 27.78 1.11 -7.56
C GLU A 121 29.16 1.14 -6.90
N LYS A 122 30.14 1.77 -7.55
CA LYS A 122 31.48 1.98 -6.97
C LYS A 122 31.41 2.68 -5.60
N ARG A 123 30.61 3.75 -5.50
CA ARG A 123 30.43 4.50 -4.25
C ARG A 123 29.77 3.67 -3.15
N LYS A 124 28.81 2.82 -3.51
CA LYS A 124 28.14 1.91 -2.56
C LYS A 124 29.11 0.85 -2.04
N THR A 125 29.89 0.24 -2.93
CA THR A 125 30.88 -0.77 -2.57
C THR A 125 31.94 -0.21 -1.64
N LEU A 126 32.49 0.97 -1.95
CA LEU A 126 33.45 1.66 -1.08
C LEU A 126 32.87 1.93 0.31
N GLY A 127 31.64 2.45 0.40
CA GLY A 127 30.99 2.72 1.68
C GLY A 127 30.71 1.46 2.53
N ILE A 128 30.42 0.32 1.89
CA ILE A 128 30.24 -0.97 2.60
C ILE A 128 31.58 -1.46 3.16
N VAL A 129 32.65 -1.42 2.37
CA VAL A 129 33.99 -1.87 2.78
C VAL A 129 34.52 -1.02 3.93
N GLU A 130 34.33 0.30 3.85
CA GLU A 130 34.66 1.24 4.92
C GLU A 130 33.85 0.95 6.20
N SER A 131 32.54 0.72 6.09
CA SER A 131 31.67 0.41 7.24
C SER A 131 32.06 -0.90 7.95
N LEU A 132 32.69 -1.83 7.23
CA LEU A 132 33.18 -3.10 7.78
C LEU A 132 34.61 -3.01 8.33
N GLY A 133 35.27 -1.85 8.25
CA GLY A 133 36.65 -1.65 8.71
C GLY A 133 37.67 -2.49 7.94
N LEU A 134 37.38 -2.77 6.66
CA LEU A 134 38.22 -3.59 5.80
C LEU A 134 39.17 -2.71 4.99
N GLU A 135 40.41 -3.18 4.86
CA GLU A 135 41.48 -2.54 4.11
C GLU A 135 42.02 -3.50 3.03
N PRO A 136 42.43 -2.97 1.86
CA PRO A 136 43.02 -3.77 0.81
C PRO A 136 44.45 -4.21 1.16
N ILE A 137 44.76 -5.46 0.86
CA ILE A 137 46.09 -6.05 0.87
C ILE A 137 46.51 -6.29 -0.58
N SER A 138 47.71 -5.85 -0.93
CA SER A 138 48.36 -6.15 -2.20
C SER A 138 49.18 -7.43 -2.09
N ILE A 139 48.92 -8.39 -2.97
CA ILE A 139 49.59 -9.69 -3.03
C ILE A 139 50.15 -9.85 -4.45
N LYS A 140 51.45 -10.10 -4.58
CA LYS A 140 52.05 -10.42 -5.89
C LYS A 140 52.02 -11.92 -6.11
N ASP A 141 51.46 -12.36 -7.22
CA ASP A 141 51.49 -13.77 -7.61
C ASP A 141 52.88 -14.19 -8.14
N ALA A 142 53.03 -15.46 -8.50
CA ALA A 142 54.30 -16.02 -9.00
C ALA A 142 54.79 -15.37 -10.30
N LEU A 143 53.93 -14.64 -11.02
CA LEU A 143 54.25 -13.89 -12.23
C LEU A 143 54.53 -12.40 -11.94
N GLY A 144 54.52 -12.01 -10.65
CA GLY A 144 54.72 -10.63 -10.21
C GLY A 144 53.51 -9.72 -10.41
N ILE A 145 52.34 -10.28 -10.76
CA ILE A 145 51.12 -9.52 -11.00
C ILE A 145 50.43 -9.23 -9.66
N GLU A 146 50.02 -7.98 -9.47
CA GLU A 146 49.28 -7.55 -8.30
C GLU A 146 47.85 -8.11 -8.31
N GLN A 147 47.54 -8.86 -7.26
CA GLN A 147 46.22 -9.25 -6.80
C GLN A 147 45.86 -8.45 -5.55
N ASN A 148 44.59 -8.08 -5.37
CA ASN A 148 44.14 -7.40 -4.17
C ASN A 148 43.12 -8.26 -3.41
N ALA A 149 43.21 -8.26 -2.09
CA ALA A 149 42.27 -8.93 -1.18
C ALA A 149 41.87 -7.96 -0.06
N LEU A 150 40.76 -8.21 0.65
CA LEU A 150 40.34 -7.39 1.78
C LEU A 150 40.56 -8.13 3.11
N ALA A 151 41.08 -7.42 4.11
CA ALA A 151 41.12 -7.89 5.48
C ALA A 151 40.90 -6.73 6.45
N HIS A 152 40.47 -7.03 7.68
CA HIS A 152 40.35 -6.00 8.71
C HIS A 152 41.71 -5.34 8.98
N ALA A 153 41.76 -4.03 9.25
CA ALA A 153 43.01 -3.28 9.47
C ALA A 153 43.99 -3.98 10.45
N ALA A 154 43.46 -4.50 11.56
CA ALA A 154 44.23 -5.29 12.53
C ALA A 154 44.84 -6.59 11.98
N VAL A 155 44.22 -7.22 10.97
CA VAL A 155 44.75 -8.39 10.27
C VAL A 155 45.85 -7.96 9.29
N VAL A 156 45.64 -6.88 8.54
CA VAL A 156 46.65 -6.30 7.64
C VAL A 156 47.94 -6.02 8.40
N SER A 157 47.84 -5.31 9.53
CA SER A 157 48.99 -4.99 10.39
C SER A 157 49.76 -6.22 10.88
N ARG A 158 49.06 -7.33 11.19
CA ARG A 158 49.71 -8.59 11.60
C ARG A 158 50.39 -9.30 10.44
N LEU A 159 49.78 -9.28 9.24
CA LEU A 159 50.34 -9.89 8.05
C LEU A 159 51.56 -9.14 7.51
N SER A 160 51.64 -7.82 7.74
CA SER A 160 52.81 -7.01 7.38
C SER A 160 54.06 -7.26 8.25
N ALA A 161 53.94 -8.03 9.33
CA ALA A 161 55.03 -8.23 10.31
C ALA A 161 55.95 -9.42 10.00
N GLY A 162 55.71 -10.21 8.94
CA GLY A 162 56.52 -11.37 8.60
C GLY A 162 56.12 -12.05 7.28
N PRO A 163 56.82 -13.14 6.89
CA PRO A 163 56.48 -13.90 5.69
C PRO A 163 55.09 -14.54 5.81
N VAL A 164 54.26 -14.41 4.76
CA VAL A 164 52.88 -14.88 4.72
C VAL A 164 52.77 -16.08 3.79
N GLU A 165 52.21 -17.18 4.29
CA GLU A 165 51.82 -18.34 3.48
C GLU A 165 50.33 -18.24 3.14
N LEU A 166 49.99 -18.24 1.85
CA LEU A 166 48.61 -18.15 1.38
C LEU A 166 48.09 -19.56 1.05
N SER A 167 47.11 -20.02 1.82
CA SER A 167 46.40 -21.25 1.53
C SER A 167 44.90 -20.99 1.44
N PRO A 168 44.19 -21.61 0.47
CA PRO A 168 42.74 -21.45 0.36
C PRO A 168 42.05 -22.09 1.56
N VAL A 169 41.31 -21.29 2.32
CA VAL A 169 40.43 -21.81 3.38
C VAL A 169 39.17 -22.36 2.72
N VAL A 170 39.13 -23.67 2.50
CA VAL A 170 37.95 -24.35 1.97
C VAL A 170 36.87 -24.37 3.05
N LEU A 171 35.69 -23.83 2.75
CA LEU A 171 34.52 -23.92 3.62
C LEU A 171 34.27 -25.39 3.98
N ARG A 172 34.32 -25.72 5.28
CA ARG A 172 33.74 -26.98 5.77
C ARG A 172 32.26 -26.95 5.42
N LYS A 173 31.78 -27.93 4.65
CA LYS A 173 30.35 -28.13 4.37
C LYS A 173 29.59 -28.08 5.70
N ARG A 174 28.90 -26.98 5.96
CA ARG A 174 27.84 -26.96 6.98
C ARG A 174 26.79 -27.97 6.48
N LYS A 175 26.17 -28.73 7.39
CA LYS A 175 24.98 -29.52 7.02
C LYS A 175 23.99 -28.52 6.43
N ARG A 176 23.69 -28.73 5.15
CA ARG A 176 22.81 -27.90 4.34
C ARG A 176 21.40 -28.32 4.69
N ASP A 177 20.63 -27.46 5.35
CA ASP A 177 19.17 -27.60 5.32
C ASP A 177 18.71 -27.40 3.87
N GLU A 178 17.80 -28.23 3.40
CA GLU A 178 17.51 -28.50 1.98
C GLU A 178 16.89 -27.32 1.19
N ASP A 179 16.77 -26.13 1.78
CA ASP A 179 15.93 -25.04 1.25
C ASP A 179 16.66 -23.79 0.71
N GLU A 180 17.99 -23.80 0.56
CA GLU A 180 18.71 -22.66 -0.01
C GLU A 180 19.09 -22.85 -1.49
N THR A 181 18.28 -22.22 -2.36
CA THR A 181 18.53 -21.99 -3.79
C THR A 181 19.56 -20.88 -4.03
N CYS A 182 20.28 -20.99 -5.16
CA CYS A 182 21.37 -20.11 -5.61
C CYS A 182 21.09 -18.60 -5.39
N PRO A 183 22.00 -17.85 -4.74
CA PRO A 183 21.83 -16.42 -4.45
C PRO A 183 21.77 -15.51 -5.70
N ASN A 184 22.13 -16.01 -6.89
CA ASN A 184 21.99 -15.30 -8.16
C ASN A 184 20.72 -15.69 -8.95
N CYS A 185 19.91 -16.61 -8.43
CA CYS A 185 18.76 -17.15 -9.16
C CYS A 185 17.43 -17.04 -8.40
N SER A 186 17.37 -16.32 -7.29
CA SER A 186 16.11 -16.02 -6.58
C SER A 186 16.22 -14.72 -5.80
N PRO A 187 15.15 -13.89 -5.71
CA PRO A 187 15.16 -12.75 -4.81
C PRO A 187 15.42 -13.23 -3.37
N PRO A 188 16.17 -12.47 -2.55
CA PRO A 188 16.43 -12.85 -1.17
C PRO A 188 15.10 -13.11 -0.45
N PRO A 189 15.05 -14.08 0.49
CA PRO A 189 13.84 -14.33 1.28
C PRO A 189 13.39 -13.02 1.92
N ALA A 190 12.07 -12.81 1.90
CA ALA A 190 11.50 -11.59 2.45
C ALA A 190 12.03 -11.39 3.89
N PRO A 191 12.58 -10.21 4.21
CA PRO A 191 13.12 -9.96 5.54
C PRO A 191 12.05 -10.27 6.59
N GLY A 192 12.43 -11.05 7.62
CA GLY A 192 11.54 -11.34 8.74
C GLY A 192 11.00 -10.06 9.39
N LEU A 193 9.91 -10.17 10.15
CA LEU A 193 9.21 -9.03 10.75
C LEU A 193 10.16 -8.01 11.39
N ALA A 194 11.16 -8.46 12.15
CA ALA A 194 12.13 -7.56 12.80
C ALA A 194 12.84 -6.61 11.82
N HIS A 195 13.32 -7.11 10.67
CA HIS A 195 13.97 -6.28 9.66
C HIS A 195 12.95 -5.37 8.97
N LEU A 196 11.73 -5.85 8.69
CA LEU A 196 10.68 -5.00 8.14
C LEU A 196 10.40 -3.82 9.07
N LEU A 197 10.24 -4.07 10.37
CA LEU A 197 9.97 -3.04 11.36
C LEU A 197 11.14 -2.05 11.47
N SER A 198 12.40 -2.51 11.41
CA SER A 198 13.58 -1.62 11.50
C SER A 198 13.79 -0.75 10.26
N CYS A 199 13.42 -1.24 9.08
CA CYS A 199 13.59 -0.51 7.81
C CYS A 199 12.33 0.22 7.34
N SER A 200 11.23 0.13 8.11
CA SER A 200 9.97 0.76 7.75
C SER A 200 10.06 2.29 7.73
N PRO A 201 9.30 2.99 6.87
CA PRO A 201 9.10 4.44 6.98
C PRO A 201 8.64 4.89 8.37
N TYR A 202 8.05 3.98 9.15
CA TYR A 202 7.52 4.24 10.48
C TYR A 202 8.33 3.57 11.59
N ALA A 203 9.58 3.16 11.32
CA ALA A 203 10.42 2.37 12.23
C ALA A 203 10.48 2.94 13.66
N ALA A 204 10.64 4.26 13.80
CA ALA A 204 10.71 4.91 15.12
C ALA A 204 9.45 4.68 15.98
N ARG A 205 8.26 4.71 15.36
CA ARG A 205 7.00 4.46 16.06
C ARG A 205 6.78 2.96 16.28
N LEU A 206 7.13 2.13 15.29
CA LEU A 206 7.01 0.66 15.38
C LEU A 206 7.94 0.04 16.42
N ALA A 207 9.10 0.65 16.68
CA ALA A 207 10.06 0.20 17.68
C ALA A 207 9.50 0.21 19.12
N THR A 208 8.41 0.96 19.36
CA THR A 208 7.70 1.00 20.64
C THR A 208 6.66 -0.11 20.80
N ARG A 209 6.47 -0.94 19.77
CA ARG A 209 5.46 -1.99 19.73
C ARG A 209 6.10 -3.36 19.72
N SER A 210 5.33 -4.34 20.17
CA SER A 210 5.65 -5.75 20.03
C SER A 210 4.55 -6.47 19.28
N TYR A 211 4.94 -7.51 18.55
CA TYR A 211 4.04 -8.23 17.67
C TYR A 211 4.19 -9.73 17.88
N VAL A 212 3.07 -10.44 17.82
CA VAL A 212 3.00 -11.89 17.95
C VAL A 212 2.34 -12.46 16.70
N GLU A 213 2.91 -13.50 16.10
CA GLU A 213 2.28 -14.17 14.96
C GLU A 213 0.94 -14.79 15.39
N LEU A 214 -0.09 -14.64 14.55
CA LEU A 214 -1.40 -15.23 14.78
C LEU A 214 -1.26 -16.75 14.98
N ASN A 215 -1.72 -17.25 16.11
CA ASN A 215 -1.60 -18.66 16.48
C ASN A 215 -2.96 -19.37 16.48
N ASP A 216 -2.94 -20.68 16.72
CA ASP A 216 -4.14 -21.53 16.70
C ASP A 216 -5.17 -21.14 17.77
N ASP A 217 -4.74 -20.74 18.98
CA ASP A 217 -5.65 -20.36 20.07
C ASP A 217 -6.43 -19.09 19.72
N ILE A 218 -5.74 -18.11 19.13
CA ILE A 218 -6.37 -16.87 18.68
C ILE A 218 -7.24 -17.14 17.45
N CYS A 219 -6.81 -18.02 16.54
CA CYS A 219 -7.65 -18.46 15.43
C CYS A 219 -8.95 -19.10 15.91
N GLU A 220 -8.90 -19.95 16.94
CA GLU A 220 -10.08 -20.54 17.55
C GLU A 220 -10.99 -19.45 18.13
N LEU A 221 -10.44 -18.51 18.90
CA LEU A 221 -11.18 -17.40 19.48
C LEU A 221 -11.92 -16.57 18.42
N LEU A 222 -11.23 -16.19 17.33
CA LEU A 222 -11.80 -15.42 16.22
C LEU A 222 -12.89 -16.20 15.43
N ASN A 223 -12.92 -17.52 15.55
CA ASN A 223 -13.91 -18.39 14.91
C ASN A 223 -15.03 -18.86 15.85
N ARG A 224 -15.12 -18.33 17.07
CA ARG A 224 -16.26 -18.60 17.95
C ARG A 224 -17.52 -17.87 17.47
N ASP A 225 -18.66 -18.47 17.70
CA ASP A 225 -19.93 -17.98 17.17
C ASP A 225 -20.40 -16.73 17.93
N TRP A 226 -20.56 -15.63 17.21
CA TRP A 226 -21.01 -14.36 17.74
C TRP A 226 -22.46 -14.35 18.19
N GLN A 227 -23.28 -15.32 17.76
CA GLN A 227 -24.64 -15.47 18.26
C GLN A 227 -24.66 -15.84 19.75
N PHE A 228 -23.72 -16.68 20.19
CA PHE A 228 -23.61 -17.14 21.57
C PHE A 228 -22.55 -16.39 22.38
N SER A 229 -21.71 -15.59 21.72
CA SER A 229 -20.68 -14.76 22.34
C SER A 229 -20.62 -13.39 21.65
N PRO A 230 -21.64 -12.54 21.84
CA PRO A 230 -21.77 -11.28 21.13
C PRO A 230 -20.61 -10.32 21.38
N GLN A 231 -20.02 -10.33 22.58
CA GLN A 231 -18.87 -9.50 22.95
C GLN A 231 -17.65 -9.68 22.02
N LEU A 232 -17.56 -10.84 21.36
CA LEU A 232 -16.47 -11.15 20.45
C LEU A 232 -16.43 -10.25 19.22
N ARG A 233 -17.51 -9.53 18.87
CA ARG A 233 -17.47 -8.55 17.78
C ARG A 233 -16.56 -7.37 18.08
N TYR A 234 -16.54 -6.93 19.33
CA TYR A 234 -15.69 -5.83 19.80
C TYR A 234 -14.26 -6.33 20.01
N ALA A 235 -14.13 -7.49 20.66
CA ALA A 235 -12.84 -8.13 20.87
C ALA A 235 -12.11 -8.42 19.55
N SER A 236 -12.80 -8.96 18.55
CA SER A 236 -12.20 -9.30 17.26
C SER A 236 -11.71 -8.08 16.49
N ALA A 237 -12.49 -6.99 16.50
CA ALA A 237 -12.07 -5.72 15.92
C ALA A 237 -10.82 -5.18 16.63
N ALA A 238 -10.81 -5.18 17.96
CA ALA A 238 -9.67 -4.76 18.77
C ALA A 238 -8.42 -5.59 18.49
N ILE A 239 -8.52 -6.93 18.48
CA ILE A 239 -7.39 -7.84 18.20
C ILE A 239 -6.75 -7.58 16.84
N LEU A 240 -7.56 -7.28 15.82
CA LEU A 240 -7.09 -7.10 14.45
C LEU A 240 -6.64 -5.67 14.14
N ALA A 241 -6.98 -4.69 14.99
CA ALA A 241 -6.48 -3.33 14.84
C ALA A 241 -4.96 -3.28 15.02
N GLY A 242 -4.27 -2.65 14.07
CA GLY A 242 -2.82 -2.55 14.06
C GLY A 242 -2.08 -3.82 13.65
N CYS A 243 -2.80 -4.89 13.27
CA CYS A 243 -2.13 -6.11 12.79
C CYS A 243 -1.32 -5.83 11.51
N VAL A 244 -0.20 -6.53 11.37
CA VAL A 244 0.70 -6.45 10.22
C VAL A 244 0.48 -7.66 9.33
N LEU A 245 0.20 -7.41 8.05
CA LEU A 245 0.12 -8.44 7.02
C LEU A 245 1.41 -8.38 6.19
N ILE A 246 2.17 -9.46 6.16
CA ILE A 246 3.41 -9.58 5.37
C ILE A 246 3.23 -10.66 4.33
N ASN A 247 3.33 -10.31 3.06
CA ASN A 247 3.35 -11.28 1.98
C ASN A 247 4.80 -11.74 1.73
N ASN A 248 5.13 -12.95 2.19
CA ASN A 248 6.48 -13.50 2.11
C ASN A 248 6.94 -13.79 0.67
N ARG A 249 6.03 -13.81 -0.31
CA ARG A 249 6.38 -14.07 -1.71
C ARG A 249 6.93 -12.83 -2.42
N ASN A 250 6.45 -11.64 -2.05
CA ASN A 250 6.82 -10.39 -2.71
C ASN A 250 7.38 -9.32 -1.76
N GLY A 251 7.50 -9.63 -0.47
CA GLY A 251 8.03 -8.73 0.57
C GLY A 251 7.12 -7.54 0.91
N GLN A 252 5.93 -7.45 0.31
CA GLN A 252 5.01 -6.36 0.60
C GLN A 252 4.43 -6.52 2.00
N ALA A 253 4.29 -5.40 2.70
CA ALA A 253 3.71 -5.41 4.02
C ALA A 253 2.82 -4.19 4.26
N ILE A 254 1.72 -4.43 4.96
CA ILE A 254 0.86 -3.37 5.47
C ILE A 254 0.60 -3.52 6.95
N MET A 255 0.28 -2.41 7.59
CA MET A 255 -0.45 -2.38 8.85
C MET A 255 -1.92 -2.11 8.57
N ALA A 256 -2.81 -2.90 9.16
CA ALA A 256 -4.25 -2.64 9.20
C ALA A 256 -4.55 -1.57 10.24
N ASN A 257 -4.48 -0.31 9.83
CA ASN A 257 -4.61 0.83 10.72
C ASN A 257 -6.05 1.06 11.20
N THR A 258 -7.06 0.67 10.44
CA THR A 258 -8.46 0.62 10.91
C THR A 258 -9.17 -0.59 10.32
N VAL A 259 -9.90 -1.31 11.17
CA VAL A 259 -10.62 -2.54 10.85
C VAL A 259 -12.09 -2.41 11.25
N GLU A 260 -12.98 -2.84 10.38
CA GLU A 260 -14.43 -2.95 10.62
C GLU A 260 -14.83 -4.42 10.57
N SER A 261 -15.43 -4.94 11.65
CA SER A 261 -15.82 -6.36 11.70
C SER A 261 -17.31 -6.55 11.40
N TYR A 262 -17.64 -7.53 10.56
CA TYR A 262 -19.00 -7.82 10.11
C TYR A 262 -19.35 -9.28 10.38
N GLY A 263 -20.44 -9.53 11.10
CA GLY A 263 -20.88 -10.89 11.43
C GLY A 263 -21.22 -11.68 10.17
N ARG A 264 -21.00 -13.00 10.18
CA ARG A 264 -21.16 -13.84 8.99
C ARG A 264 -22.62 -14.18 8.66
N GLN A 265 -23.50 -14.21 9.66
CA GLN A 265 -24.90 -14.62 9.52
C GLN A 265 -25.85 -13.43 9.62
N LYS A 266 -26.96 -13.46 8.86
CA LYS A 266 -27.97 -12.38 8.85
C LYS A 266 -28.65 -12.18 10.19
N THR A 267 -28.77 -13.25 10.99
CA THR A 267 -29.33 -13.23 12.34
C THR A 267 -28.42 -12.53 13.35
N VAL A 268 -27.11 -12.47 13.07
CA VAL A 268 -26.11 -11.83 13.92
C VAL A 268 -25.84 -10.40 13.47
N ASP A 269 -25.76 -10.20 12.16
CA ASP A 269 -25.41 -8.93 11.54
C ASP A 269 -26.12 -8.78 10.20
N ILE A 270 -26.92 -7.71 10.07
CA ILE A 270 -27.66 -7.47 8.85
C ILE A 270 -26.73 -7.07 7.69
N HIS A 271 -25.52 -6.56 8.00
CA HIS A 271 -24.50 -6.11 7.05
C HIS A 271 -23.54 -7.20 6.61
N ARG A 272 -23.80 -8.46 6.97
CA ARG A 272 -23.01 -9.61 6.58
C ARG A 272 -22.73 -9.69 5.07
N GLU A 273 -21.62 -10.32 4.72
CA GLU A 273 -21.31 -10.66 3.33
C GLU A 273 -22.43 -11.52 2.69
N PRO A 274 -22.97 -11.15 1.51
CA PRO A 274 -24.03 -11.91 0.86
C PRO A 274 -23.47 -13.10 0.06
N PHE A 275 -23.89 -14.32 0.42
CA PHE A 275 -23.55 -15.56 -0.29
C PHE A 275 -24.50 -15.93 -1.42
N VAL A 276 -25.07 -14.93 -2.11
CA VAL A 276 -26.09 -15.16 -3.13
C VAL A 276 -25.43 -15.65 -4.42
N VAL A 277 -25.98 -16.71 -5.03
CA VAL A 277 -25.60 -17.17 -6.37
C VAL A 277 -26.19 -16.19 -7.38
N GLN A 278 -25.32 -15.50 -8.13
CA GLN A 278 -25.74 -14.60 -9.20
C GLN A 278 -25.42 -15.23 -10.55
N LYS A 279 -26.45 -15.37 -11.40
CA LYS A 279 -26.32 -15.91 -12.77
C LYS A 279 -25.58 -17.28 -12.82
N GLY A 280 -25.86 -18.17 -11.87
CA GLY A 280 -25.28 -19.50 -11.79
C GLY A 280 -23.87 -19.57 -11.20
N HIS A 281 -23.26 -18.43 -10.85
CA HIS A 281 -21.95 -18.38 -10.19
C HIS A 281 -22.11 -17.97 -8.73
N PRO A 282 -21.53 -18.75 -7.78
CA PRO A 282 -21.41 -18.30 -6.40
C PRO A 282 -20.68 -16.95 -6.34
N ALA A 283 -21.12 -16.06 -5.46
CA ALA A 283 -20.39 -14.82 -5.19
C ALA A 283 -18.95 -15.15 -4.77
N THR A 284 -17.98 -14.33 -5.17
CA THR A 284 -16.62 -14.40 -4.61
C THR A 284 -16.70 -14.03 -3.13
N THR A 285 -16.06 -14.83 -2.27
CA THR A 285 -16.24 -14.68 -0.83
C THR A 285 -14.97 -14.51 -0.02
N SER A 286 -15.09 -13.92 1.17
CA SER A 286 -13.98 -13.88 2.13
C SER A 286 -13.82 -15.15 2.95
N LEU A 287 -14.70 -16.15 2.79
CA LEU A 287 -14.65 -17.37 3.62
C LEU A 287 -13.31 -18.09 3.49
N PRO A 288 -12.79 -18.64 4.60
CA PRO A 288 -11.61 -19.49 4.55
C PRO A 288 -11.84 -20.68 3.59
N PRO A 289 -10.93 -20.90 2.63
CA PRO A 289 -11.04 -21.98 1.67
C PRO A 289 -10.92 -23.35 2.35
N SER A 290 -11.47 -24.39 1.72
CA SER A 290 -11.38 -25.79 2.18
C SER A 290 -10.04 -26.43 1.81
N ILE A 291 -8.94 -25.72 2.07
CA ILE A 291 -7.56 -26.19 1.87
C ILE A 291 -6.78 -26.04 3.18
N LYS A 292 -5.61 -26.65 3.27
CA LYS A 292 -4.69 -26.41 4.38
C LYS A 292 -4.17 -24.97 4.30
N THR A 293 -4.47 -24.17 5.32
CA THR A 293 -4.01 -22.78 5.47
C THR A 293 -3.05 -22.66 6.65
N PRO A 294 -2.14 -21.65 6.68
CA PRO A 294 -1.27 -21.40 7.82
C PRO A 294 -2.05 -21.07 9.10
N TYR A 295 -3.17 -20.37 8.97
CA TYR A 295 -4.04 -19.97 10.07
C TYR A 295 -5.37 -20.72 9.96
N LYS A 296 -5.73 -21.50 10.98
CA LYS A 296 -6.94 -22.33 10.97
C LYS A 296 -8.18 -21.45 10.85
N LYS A 297 -8.92 -21.60 9.74
CA LYS A 297 -10.18 -20.88 9.50
C LYS A 297 -10.05 -19.34 9.59
N VAL A 298 -8.85 -18.80 9.35
CA VAL A 298 -8.61 -17.36 9.19
C VAL A 298 -7.90 -17.15 7.87
N TRP A 299 -8.38 -16.21 7.05
CA TRP A 299 -7.97 -16.10 5.66
C TRP A 299 -7.90 -14.66 5.19
N PRO A 300 -6.69 -14.10 4.95
CA PRO A 300 -6.56 -12.79 4.33
C PRO A 300 -6.82 -12.90 2.82
N VAL A 301 -7.65 -12.03 2.29
CA VAL A 301 -8.04 -12.03 0.87
C VAL A 301 -8.42 -10.66 0.37
N THR A 302 -8.21 -10.41 -0.92
CA THR A 302 -8.71 -9.21 -1.59
C THR A 302 -9.92 -9.55 -2.45
N LEU A 303 -11.05 -8.91 -2.19
CA LEU A 303 -12.27 -9.09 -2.98
C LEU A 303 -12.47 -7.90 -3.94
N PRO A 304 -12.74 -8.16 -5.23
CA PRO A 304 -13.12 -7.11 -6.16
C PRO A 304 -14.56 -6.66 -5.88
N THR A 305 -14.78 -5.35 -5.88
CA THR A 305 -16.09 -4.71 -5.79
C THR A 305 -16.21 -3.61 -6.84
N ILE A 306 -17.42 -3.11 -7.04
CA ILE A 306 -17.68 -1.98 -7.95
C ILE A 306 -16.89 -0.73 -7.52
N GLU A 307 -16.67 -0.56 -6.21
CA GLU A 307 -15.96 0.58 -5.63
C GLU A 307 -14.44 0.39 -5.53
N GLY A 308 -13.92 -0.79 -5.91
CA GLY A 308 -12.50 -1.10 -5.84
C GLY A 308 -12.19 -2.44 -5.19
N LYS A 309 -10.94 -2.62 -4.75
CA LYS A 309 -10.44 -3.88 -4.20
C LYS A 309 -10.42 -3.79 -2.68
N ARG A 310 -11.24 -4.61 -2.01
CA ARG A 310 -11.37 -4.60 -0.54
C ARG A 310 -10.46 -5.66 0.05
N LEU A 311 -9.58 -5.27 0.97
CA LEU A 311 -8.76 -6.22 1.71
C LEU A 311 -9.49 -6.64 2.98
N ILE A 312 -9.62 -7.95 3.18
CA ILE A 312 -10.46 -8.55 4.21
C ILE A 312 -9.70 -9.68 4.88
N ILE A 313 -9.80 -9.77 6.21
CA ILE A 313 -9.44 -10.97 6.97
C ILE A 313 -10.73 -11.73 7.26
N GLY A 314 -10.99 -12.79 6.49
CA GLY A 314 -12.21 -13.59 6.62
C GLY A 314 -12.06 -14.73 7.61
N THR A 315 -13.10 -14.95 8.42
CA THR A 315 -13.23 -16.10 9.32
C THR A 315 -14.55 -16.83 9.07
N LYS A 316 -14.82 -17.92 9.79
CA LYS A 316 -16.14 -18.58 9.76
C LYS A 316 -17.22 -17.79 10.49
N SER A 317 -16.86 -16.94 11.44
CA SER A 317 -17.82 -16.20 12.27
C SER A 317 -18.06 -14.77 11.80
N PHE A 318 -17.06 -14.15 11.17
CA PHE A 318 -17.11 -12.77 10.72
C PHE A 318 -16.14 -12.51 9.57
N ASP A 319 -16.19 -11.32 9.01
CA ASP A 319 -15.16 -10.76 8.15
C ASP A 319 -14.67 -9.41 8.67
N ALA A 320 -13.36 -9.19 8.68
CA ALA A 320 -12.73 -7.95 9.09
C ALA A 320 -12.29 -7.18 7.85
N LEU A 321 -13.04 -6.14 7.50
CA LEU A 321 -12.71 -5.23 6.42
C LEU A 321 -11.66 -4.22 6.89
N ILE A 322 -10.56 -4.11 6.14
CA ILE A 322 -9.52 -3.11 6.41
C ILE A 322 -9.92 -1.81 5.70
N THR A 323 -10.19 -0.75 6.47
CA THR A 323 -10.65 0.55 5.98
C THR A 323 -9.64 1.69 6.18
N SER A 324 -8.54 1.44 6.87
CA SER A 324 -7.31 2.25 6.80
C SER A 324 -6.10 1.33 6.81
N SER A 325 -5.09 1.60 5.98
CA SER A 325 -3.84 0.83 5.99
C SER A 325 -2.61 1.65 5.60
N LEU A 326 -1.49 1.34 6.23
CA LEU A 326 -0.17 1.92 5.97
C LEU A 326 0.74 0.90 5.31
N ARG A 327 1.49 1.28 4.28
CA ARG A 327 2.56 0.43 3.72
C ARG A 327 3.79 0.50 4.61
N LEU A 328 4.25 -0.66 5.09
CA LEU A 328 5.41 -0.73 5.97
C LEU A 328 6.71 -0.92 5.20
N ASP A 329 6.64 -1.44 3.97
CA ASP A 329 7.81 -1.74 3.14
C ASP A 329 8.20 -0.60 2.18
N LYS A 330 7.38 0.45 2.06
CA LYS A 330 7.68 1.61 1.20
C LYS A 330 6.92 2.87 1.63
N VAL A 331 7.48 4.03 1.30
CA VAL A 331 6.84 5.33 1.49
C VAL A 331 5.78 5.54 0.41
N VAL A 332 4.51 5.44 0.77
CA VAL A 332 3.36 5.85 -0.06
C VAL A 332 2.26 6.39 0.83
N GLU A 333 1.29 7.08 0.22
CA GLU A 333 0.12 7.53 0.95
C GLU A 333 -0.65 6.34 1.57
N PRO A 334 -1.22 6.54 2.77
CA PRO A 334 -2.15 5.61 3.35
C PRO A 334 -3.33 5.32 2.42
N SER A 335 -3.91 4.13 2.55
CA SER A 335 -5.17 3.80 1.88
C SER A 335 -6.30 3.97 2.88
N ILE A 336 -7.17 4.95 2.65
CA ILE A 336 -8.31 5.31 3.52
C ILE A 336 -9.63 5.04 2.80
N GLY A 337 -10.53 4.35 3.48
CA GLY A 337 -11.79 3.85 2.94
C GLY A 337 -11.73 2.35 2.61
N ALA A 338 -12.82 1.80 2.09
CA ALA A 338 -12.97 0.36 1.88
C ALA A 338 -12.02 -0.23 0.80
N SER A 339 -11.41 0.61 -0.04
CA SER A 339 -10.52 0.16 -1.11
C SER A 339 -9.06 0.21 -0.66
N THR A 340 -8.34 -0.90 -0.82
CA THR A 340 -6.92 -1.05 -0.48
C THR A 340 -6.10 -1.34 -1.74
N PRO A 341 -5.98 -0.38 -2.67
CA PRO A 341 -5.31 -0.63 -3.96
C PRO A 341 -3.80 -0.84 -3.82
N SER A 342 -3.23 -0.40 -2.70
CA SER A 342 -1.79 -0.45 -2.44
C SER A 342 -1.31 -1.84 -2.03
N PHE A 343 -2.18 -2.74 -1.56
CA PHE A 343 -1.82 -4.11 -1.17
C PHE A 343 -2.92 -5.07 -1.63
N VAL A 344 -2.61 -5.90 -2.63
CA VAL A 344 -3.60 -6.74 -3.30
C VAL A 344 -3.14 -8.19 -3.29
N LEU A 345 -3.94 -9.06 -2.71
CA LEU A 345 -3.77 -10.51 -2.76
C LEU A 345 -4.47 -11.01 -4.04
N SER A 346 -3.71 -11.14 -5.12
CA SER A 346 -4.23 -11.41 -6.47
C SER A 346 -4.73 -12.84 -6.68
N ASP A 347 -4.26 -13.78 -5.87
CA ASP A 347 -4.48 -15.21 -6.02
C ASP A 347 -4.34 -15.93 -4.67
N THR A 348 -4.79 -17.19 -4.63
CA THR A 348 -4.72 -18.05 -3.44
C THR A 348 -3.30 -18.21 -2.92
N SER A 349 -2.29 -18.28 -3.81
CA SER A 349 -0.89 -18.41 -3.41
C SER A 349 -0.40 -17.17 -2.66
N SER A 350 -0.86 -15.98 -3.05
CA SER A 350 -0.55 -14.72 -2.39
C SER A 350 -1.18 -14.65 -1.00
N SER A 351 -2.42 -15.11 -0.85
CA SER A 351 -3.07 -15.25 0.45
C SER A 351 -2.38 -16.28 1.34
N LEU A 352 -1.99 -17.45 0.82
CA LEU A 352 -1.24 -18.47 1.55
C LEU A 352 0.14 -17.98 2.02
N ALA A 353 0.79 -17.13 1.23
CA ALA A 353 2.09 -16.55 1.58
C ALA A 353 1.99 -15.37 2.55
N THR A 354 0.78 -14.94 2.91
CA THR A 354 0.59 -13.79 3.80
C THR A 354 0.53 -14.22 5.25
N LYS A 355 1.52 -13.78 6.02
CA LYS A 355 1.56 -13.91 7.47
C LYS A 355 0.82 -12.75 8.15
N ILE A 356 0.19 -13.04 9.30
CA ILE A 356 -0.54 -12.06 10.11
C ILE A 356 0.14 -11.97 11.48
N PHE A 357 0.59 -10.78 11.84
CA PHE A 357 1.17 -10.48 13.14
C PHE A 357 0.28 -9.49 13.88
N LEU A 358 -0.09 -9.82 15.11
CA LEU A 358 -0.98 -9.04 15.95
C LEU A 358 -0.16 -8.13 16.85
N ASP A 359 -0.62 -6.89 17.02
CA ASP A 359 -0.06 -5.98 18.01
C ASP A 359 -0.37 -6.50 19.42
N ALA A 360 0.66 -6.64 20.26
CA ALA A 360 0.52 -7.33 21.54
C ALA A 360 -0.42 -6.62 22.53
N GLU A 361 -0.43 -5.29 22.54
CA GLU A 361 -1.31 -4.51 23.43
C GLU A 361 -2.77 -4.60 22.98
N HIS A 362 -3.03 -4.49 21.66
CA HIS A 362 -4.38 -4.67 21.10
C HIS A 362 -4.89 -6.10 21.29
N LEU A 363 -4.01 -7.09 21.18
CA LEU A 363 -4.32 -8.48 21.52
C LEU A 363 -4.71 -8.59 22.99
N GLU A 364 -3.96 -8.00 23.93
CA GLU A 364 -4.30 -8.03 25.35
C GLU A 364 -5.66 -7.37 25.64
N ILE A 365 -5.92 -6.19 25.07
CA ILE A 365 -7.20 -5.47 25.17
C ILE A 365 -8.34 -6.36 24.67
N GLY A 366 -8.20 -6.94 23.48
CA GLY A 366 -9.22 -7.80 22.90
C GLY A 366 -9.42 -9.10 23.67
N LEU A 367 -8.38 -9.69 24.26
CA LEU A 367 -8.51 -10.86 25.14
C LEU A 367 -9.26 -10.54 26.43
N LYS A 368 -9.08 -9.34 27.00
CA LYS A 368 -9.88 -8.86 28.15
C LYS A 368 -11.35 -8.69 27.76
N MET A 369 -11.63 -8.07 26.62
CA MET A 369 -12.99 -7.93 26.08
C MET A 369 -13.66 -9.28 25.83
N ALA A 370 -12.94 -10.24 25.25
CA ALA A 370 -13.49 -11.55 24.94
C ALA A 370 -14.00 -12.29 26.20
N LYS A 371 -13.38 -12.05 27.35
CA LYS A 371 -13.77 -12.62 28.65
C LYS A 371 -14.94 -11.87 29.30
N ASN A 372 -15.12 -10.58 29.01
CA ASN A 372 -16.18 -9.77 29.59
C ASN A 372 -17.46 -9.82 28.73
N LYS A 373 -18.49 -10.50 29.22
CA LYS A 373 -19.78 -10.64 28.51
C LYS A 373 -20.56 -9.32 28.38
N ASP A 374 -20.25 -8.34 29.21
CA ASP A 374 -20.91 -7.03 29.22
C ASP A 374 -20.24 -6.03 28.27
N THR A 375 -19.18 -6.43 27.56
CA THR A 375 -18.54 -5.58 26.56
C THR A 375 -19.50 -5.27 25.41
N TRP A 376 -19.72 -3.98 25.18
CA TRP A 376 -20.58 -3.43 24.12
C TRP A 376 -19.88 -2.40 23.22
N SER A 377 -18.62 -2.04 23.55
CA SER A 377 -17.77 -1.10 22.80
C SER A 377 -16.29 -1.50 22.88
N ILE A 378 -15.46 -0.93 22.00
CA ILE A 378 -13.99 -1.09 22.00
C ILE A 378 -13.35 -0.14 23.00
N SER A 379 -13.89 1.07 23.14
CA SER A 379 -13.44 2.07 24.11
C SER A 379 -14.64 2.80 24.68
N SER A 380 -14.47 3.41 25.85
CA SER A 380 -15.45 4.36 26.40
C SER A 380 -15.39 5.73 25.72
N CYS A 381 -14.31 6.02 24.99
CA CYS A 381 -14.12 7.26 24.24
C CYS A 381 -14.47 7.07 22.77
N ASP A 382 -14.77 8.17 22.08
CA ASP A 382 -14.94 8.21 20.62
C ASP A 382 -15.94 7.17 20.06
N LEU A 383 -17.04 6.92 20.77
CA LEU A 383 -18.03 5.88 20.40
C LEU A 383 -18.47 5.98 18.93
N LEU A 384 -18.78 7.18 18.44
CA LEU A 384 -19.21 7.36 17.04
C LEU A 384 -18.13 6.96 16.01
N TYR A 385 -16.85 7.03 16.39
CA TYR A 385 -15.77 6.59 15.53
C TYR A 385 -15.61 5.07 15.51
N GLN A 386 -16.14 4.37 16.53
CA GLN A 386 -16.23 2.91 16.57
C GLN A 386 -17.41 2.36 15.75
N LEU A 387 -18.28 3.22 15.21
CA LEU A 387 -19.30 2.83 14.25
C LEU A 387 -18.69 2.57 12.87
N ARG A 388 -19.13 1.49 12.25
CA ARG A 388 -18.70 1.08 10.90
C ARG A 388 -19.23 2.02 9.83
N GLN A 389 -18.56 2.06 8.68
CA GLN A 389 -19.07 2.79 7.54
C GLN A 389 -20.14 2.00 6.79
N VAL A 390 -21.41 2.30 7.07
CA VAL A 390 -22.59 1.66 6.45
C VAL A 390 -23.51 2.70 5.84
N LYS A 391 -24.24 2.31 4.79
CA LYS A 391 -25.14 3.22 4.04
C LYS A 391 -26.59 2.73 3.98
N THR A 392 -26.92 1.65 4.69
CA THR A 392 -28.23 1.00 4.60
C THR A 392 -28.68 0.45 5.94
N LYS A 393 -29.94 0.00 6.02
CA LYS A 393 -30.49 -0.79 7.13
C LYS A 393 -30.41 -0.11 8.49
N PHE A 394 -30.55 1.21 8.51
CA PHE A 394 -30.63 2.05 9.71
C PHE A 394 -31.78 1.70 10.67
N PHE A 395 -32.76 0.89 10.23
CA PHE A 395 -33.77 0.33 11.12
C PHE A 395 -33.27 -0.83 12.01
N ASP A 396 -32.09 -1.39 11.73
CA ASP A 396 -31.57 -2.57 12.43
C ASP A 396 -30.49 -2.18 13.44
N ALA A 397 -30.55 -2.76 14.65
CA ALA A 397 -29.62 -2.45 15.73
C ALA A 397 -28.15 -2.78 15.36
N SER A 398 -27.92 -3.79 14.51
CA SER A 398 -26.57 -4.18 14.12
C SER A 398 -25.84 -3.12 13.28
N THR A 399 -26.57 -2.18 12.66
CA THR A 399 -26.02 -0.99 12.02
C THR A 399 -25.21 -0.13 13.00
N PHE A 400 -25.56 -0.15 14.28
CA PHE A 400 -24.98 0.69 15.33
C PHE A 400 -24.00 -0.06 16.25
N TYR A 401 -23.55 -1.26 15.86
CA TYR A 401 -22.51 -1.96 16.61
C TYR A 401 -21.17 -1.23 16.51
N LEU A 402 -20.58 -0.96 17.67
CA LEU A 402 -19.29 -0.30 17.87
C LEU A 402 -18.09 -1.21 17.59
N CYS A 403 -18.08 -1.86 16.43
CA CYS A 403 -17.11 -2.91 16.05
C CYS A 403 -16.12 -2.46 14.98
N ARG A 404 -15.74 -1.18 15.02
CA ARG A 404 -14.66 -0.57 14.27
C ARG A 404 -13.54 -0.13 15.19
N ALA A 405 -12.34 -0.66 14.99
CA ALA A 405 -11.17 -0.38 15.81
C ALA A 405 -10.04 0.22 14.97
N SER A 406 -9.28 1.14 15.56
CA SER A 406 -8.11 1.76 14.95
C SER A 406 -6.85 1.42 15.72
N SER A 407 -5.71 1.39 15.03
CA SER A 407 -4.41 1.11 15.65
C SER A 407 -3.87 2.32 16.39
N PHE A 408 -2.75 2.14 17.10
CA PHE A 408 -2.02 3.24 17.76
C PHE A 408 -1.53 4.35 16.79
N PHE A 409 -1.52 4.14 15.48
CA PHE A 409 -1.28 5.21 14.50
C PHE A 409 -2.50 6.11 14.28
N ALA A 410 -3.70 5.53 14.39
CA ALA A 410 -4.98 6.19 14.19
C ALA A 410 -5.83 6.26 15.47
N ASP A 411 -5.23 6.18 16.66
CA ASP A 411 -6.00 6.20 17.90
C ASP A 411 -6.71 7.55 18.13
N ASN A 412 -6.10 8.64 17.65
CA ASN A 412 -6.73 9.96 17.68
C ASN A 412 -7.75 10.14 16.55
N HIS A 413 -8.91 10.70 16.87
CA HIS A 413 -10.01 10.96 15.93
C HIS A 413 -9.63 11.67 14.60
N PRO A 414 -8.65 12.59 14.50
CA PRO A 414 -8.26 13.20 13.22
C PRO A 414 -7.56 12.23 12.27
N CYS A 415 -7.01 11.15 12.81
CA CYS A 415 -6.31 10.10 12.05
C CYS A 415 -7.23 8.92 11.72
N GLN A 416 -8.51 8.97 12.08
CA GLN A 416 -9.45 7.89 11.80
C GLN A 416 -10.28 8.21 10.56
N PRO A 417 -10.58 7.21 9.70
CA PRO A 417 -11.51 7.42 8.60
C PRO A 417 -12.86 7.99 9.07
N TYR A 418 -13.39 8.95 8.34
CA TYR A 418 -14.74 9.43 8.46
C TYR A 418 -15.74 8.42 7.88
N THR A 419 -16.83 8.24 8.59
CA THR A 419 -18.02 7.45 8.25
C THR A 419 -19.22 8.38 8.17
N ILE A 420 -20.38 7.83 7.84
CA ILE A 420 -21.61 8.61 7.83
C ILE A 420 -21.99 9.17 9.22
N PHE A 421 -21.55 8.55 10.30
CA PHE A 421 -21.96 8.89 11.68
C PHE A 421 -21.05 9.92 12.37
N ASN A 422 -19.78 10.00 11.98
CA ASN A 422 -18.81 10.94 12.55
C ASN A 422 -18.44 12.08 11.58
N LEU A 423 -18.99 12.11 10.36
CA LEU A 423 -18.73 13.17 9.38
C LEU A 423 -19.10 14.56 9.90
N ALA A 424 -20.05 14.64 10.84
CA ALA A 424 -20.47 15.91 11.45
C ALA A 424 -19.34 16.58 12.24
N SER A 425 -18.34 15.79 12.68
CA SER A 425 -17.15 16.27 13.38
C SER A 425 -16.04 16.76 12.44
N PHE A 426 -16.26 16.77 11.12
CA PHE A 426 -15.26 17.25 10.17
C PHE A 426 -15.20 18.79 10.16
N ASP A 427 -14.16 19.36 10.75
CA ASP A 427 -14.01 20.80 10.99
C ASP A 427 -14.14 21.69 9.74
N GLN A 428 -13.72 21.21 8.56
CA GLN A 428 -13.73 22.01 7.33
C GLN A 428 -15.11 22.09 6.65
N ALA A 429 -16.14 21.50 7.26
CA ALA A 429 -17.51 21.51 6.75
C ALA A 429 -18.38 22.49 7.56
N HIS A 430 -18.43 23.75 7.11
CA HIS A 430 -19.07 24.82 7.88
C HIS A 430 -20.57 25.00 7.59
N SER A 431 -21.04 24.68 6.39
CA SER A 431 -22.45 24.88 5.99
C SER A 431 -22.85 24.03 4.78
N GLY A 432 -24.16 23.98 4.52
CA GLY A 432 -24.76 23.32 3.36
C GLY A 432 -25.49 22.03 3.67
N ASP A 433 -26.25 21.54 2.69
CA ASP A 433 -27.11 20.38 2.79
C ASP A 433 -26.39 19.12 3.29
N GLY A 434 -25.18 18.87 2.79
CA GLY A 434 -24.37 17.73 3.24
C GLY A 434 -24.02 17.80 4.74
N VAL A 435 -23.81 19.01 5.27
CA VAL A 435 -23.58 19.20 6.72
C VAL A 435 -24.85 18.92 7.50
N ALA A 436 -26.02 19.38 7.02
CA ALA A 436 -27.30 19.09 7.66
C ALA A 436 -27.61 17.58 7.67
N ALA A 437 -27.44 16.90 6.53
CA ALA A 437 -27.62 15.45 6.43
C ALA A 437 -26.62 14.67 7.30
N SER A 438 -25.36 15.10 7.34
CA SER A 438 -24.35 14.53 8.23
C SER A 438 -24.75 14.64 9.71
N ASN A 439 -25.26 15.80 10.14
CA ASN A 439 -25.78 15.99 11.49
C ASN A 439 -26.99 15.10 11.78
N LEU A 440 -27.85 14.83 10.79
CA LEU A 440 -28.98 13.90 10.98
C LEU A 440 -28.49 12.49 11.31
N PHE A 441 -27.52 11.96 10.58
CA PHE A 441 -26.97 10.63 10.86
C PHE A 441 -26.22 10.58 12.20
N HIS A 442 -25.51 11.65 12.54
CA HIS A 442 -24.89 11.82 13.85
C HIS A 442 -25.93 11.78 14.99
N ASP A 443 -26.99 12.59 14.90
CA ASP A 443 -28.04 12.67 15.91
C ASP A 443 -28.75 11.30 16.06
N ILE A 444 -29.07 10.63 14.95
CA ILE A 444 -29.64 9.28 14.93
C ILE A 444 -28.74 8.27 15.65
N ALA A 445 -27.44 8.27 15.36
CA ALA A 445 -26.50 7.36 16.01
C ALA A 445 -26.39 7.63 17.52
N CYS A 446 -26.32 8.90 17.91
CA CYS A 446 -26.32 9.30 19.31
C CYS A 446 -27.58 8.83 20.06
N ASP A 447 -28.76 9.02 19.47
CA ASP A 447 -30.03 8.57 20.06
C ASP A 447 -30.08 7.04 20.18
N VAL A 448 -29.64 6.29 19.16
CA VAL A 448 -29.59 4.83 19.22
C VAL A 448 -28.59 4.31 20.25
N LEU A 449 -27.40 4.89 20.33
CA LEU A 449 -26.39 4.45 21.30
C LEU A 449 -26.80 4.76 22.75
N ARG A 450 -27.56 5.84 22.96
CA ARG A 450 -28.03 6.26 24.29
C ARG A 450 -29.28 5.49 24.72
N ASP A 451 -30.27 5.36 23.84
CA ASP A 451 -31.62 4.90 24.21
C ASP A 451 -31.95 3.50 23.66
N GLY A 452 -31.05 2.89 22.88
CA GLY A 452 -31.20 1.54 22.35
C GLY A 452 -32.49 1.35 21.55
N SER A 453 -33.29 0.36 21.91
CA SER A 453 -34.58 0.07 21.25
C SER A 453 -35.63 1.17 21.43
N GLN A 454 -35.45 2.08 22.39
CA GLN A 454 -36.35 3.20 22.66
C GLN A 454 -35.97 4.47 21.91
N ALA A 455 -34.91 4.44 21.11
CA ALA A 455 -34.44 5.59 20.36
C ALA A 455 -35.49 6.09 19.36
N VAL A 456 -35.75 7.41 19.42
CA VAL A 456 -36.74 8.10 18.58
C VAL A 456 -36.11 9.28 17.86
N LEU A 457 -36.48 9.47 16.59
CA LEU A 457 -36.17 10.68 15.85
C LEU A 457 -37.23 11.73 16.17
N LYS A 458 -36.81 12.91 16.62
CA LYS A 458 -37.70 14.03 16.94
C LYS A 458 -37.97 14.89 15.71
N ARG A 459 -39.23 15.30 15.51
CA ARG A 459 -39.65 16.16 14.40
C ARG A 459 -38.90 17.49 14.40
N GLU A 460 -38.76 18.09 15.58
CA GLU A 460 -38.05 19.36 15.78
C GLU A 460 -36.60 19.31 15.28
N THR A 461 -35.88 18.22 15.56
CA THR A 461 -34.51 18.00 15.06
C THR A 461 -34.48 18.03 13.54
N VAL A 462 -35.41 17.33 12.88
CA VAL A 462 -35.49 17.27 11.42
C VAL A 462 -35.85 18.63 10.83
N GLN A 463 -36.79 19.37 11.45
CA GLN A 463 -37.16 20.73 11.02
C GLN A 463 -35.99 21.71 11.12
N ARG A 464 -35.26 21.68 12.24
CA ARG A 464 -34.06 22.50 12.47
C ARG A 464 -32.98 22.22 11.42
N LEU A 465 -32.73 20.95 11.12
CA LEU A 465 -31.73 20.57 10.11
C LEU A 465 -32.21 20.92 8.69
N ARG A 466 -33.48 20.67 8.37
CA ARG A 466 -34.09 21.05 7.09
C ARG A 466 -34.00 22.56 6.81
N GLY A 467 -34.14 23.39 7.84
CA GLY A 467 -33.99 24.85 7.74
C GLY A 467 -32.57 25.33 7.43
N ARG A 468 -31.57 24.45 7.53
CA ARG A 468 -30.17 24.72 7.11
C ARG A 468 -29.87 24.30 5.67
N CYS A 469 -30.79 23.59 5.03
CA CYS A 469 -30.64 23.15 3.65
C CYS A 469 -31.17 24.21 2.68
N THR A 470 -30.78 24.12 1.41
CA THR A 470 -31.40 24.91 0.34
C THR A 470 -32.88 24.56 0.18
N ASN A 471 -33.66 25.45 -0.44
CA ASN A 471 -35.09 25.19 -0.67
C ASN A 471 -35.31 23.99 -1.60
N GLU A 472 -34.41 23.81 -2.57
CA GLU A 472 -34.46 22.75 -3.58
C GLU A 472 -33.17 21.92 -3.52
N GLY A 473 -33.30 20.60 -3.69
CA GLY A 473 -32.16 19.69 -3.74
C GLY A 473 -32.54 18.29 -3.27
N ASN A 474 -31.75 17.29 -3.68
CA ASN A 474 -32.03 15.89 -3.31
C ASN A 474 -32.05 15.72 -1.79
N ILE A 475 -31.08 16.30 -1.08
CA ILE A 475 -31.02 16.20 0.39
C ILE A 475 -32.23 16.88 1.04
N SER A 476 -32.55 18.11 0.62
CA SER A 476 -33.74 18.84 1.09
C SER A 476 -35.03 18.06 0.88
N ASN A 477 -35.19 17.43 -0.29
CA ASN A 477 -36.36 16.60 -0.62
C ASN A 477 -36.45 15.37 0.30
N GLU A 478 -35.33 14.73 0.63
CA GLU A 478 -35.35 13.61 1.59
C GLU A 478 -35.74 14.09 3.00
N PHE A 479 -35.26 15.25 3.46
CA PHE A 479 -35.72 15.84 4.73
C PHE A 479 -37.22 16.14 4.72
N ASP A 480 -37.76 16.68 3.63
CA ASP A 480 -39.21 16.93 3.46
C ASP A 480 -40.00 15.61 3.48
N GLY A 481 -39.44 14.54 2.90
CA GLY A 481 -39.96 13.19 3.03
C GLY A 481 -40.02 12.70 4.48
N ILE A 482 -38.96 12.90 5.27
CA ILE A 482 -38.96 12.55 6.70
C ILE A 482 -40.01 13.35 7.46
N LEU A 483 -40.13 14.65 7.19
CA LEU A 483 -41.14 15.53 7.81
C LEU A 483 -42.56 15.07 7.49
N THR A 484 -42.79 14.56 6.28
CA THR A 484 -44.06 13.97 5.85
C THR A 484 -44.36 12.69 6.63
N LEU A 485 -43.36 11.82 6.86
CA LEU A 485 -43.54 10.57 7.62
C LEU A 485 -44.01 10.79 9.07
N PHE A 486 -43.69 11.93 9.67
CA PHE A 486 -44.17 12.25 11.02
C PHE A 486 -45.70 12.41 11.08
N GLY A 487 -46.36 12.87 10.01
CA GLY A 487 -47.78 13.25 10.06
C GLY A 487 -48.01 14.30 11.16
N ASP A 488 -48.85 14.00 12.15
CA ASP A 488 -49.10 14.86 13.32
C ASP A 488 -48.22 14.52 14.53
N LYS A 489 -47.37 13.48 14.45
CA LYS A 489 -46.55 13.01 15.56
C LYS A 489 -45.34 13.91 15.78
N SER A 490 -44.93 14.07 17.04
CA SER A 490 -43.71 14.80 17.44
C SER A 490 -42.43 13.97 17.37
N SER A 491 -42.55 12.64 17.41
CA SER A 491 -41.44 11.70 17.34
C SER A 491 -41.83 10.41 16.61
N MET A 492 -40.85 9.69 16.07
CA MET A 492 -41.03 8.34 15.50
C MET A 492 -39.88 7.42 15.92
N PRO A 493 -40.09 6.10 16.07
CA PRO A 493 -39.01 5.17 16.38
C PRO A 493 -37.96 5.16 15.25
N ILE A 494 -36.69 5.04 15.62
CA ILE A 494 -35.57 4.87 14.67
C ILE A 494 -35.46 3.39 14.27
N LEU A 495 -35.27 2.52 15.27
CA LEU A 495 -35.15 1.09 15.06
C LEU A 495 -36.52 0.47 14.72
N GLY A 496 -36.53 -0.52 13.83
CA GLY A 496 -37.73 -1.16 13.30
C GLY A 496 -38.50 -0.33 12.25
N ASN A 497 -38.17 0.95 12.06
CA ASN A 497 -38.88 1.85 11.15
C ASN A 497 -38.37 1.73 9.70
N ARG A 498 -39.06 0.92 8.90
CA ARG A 498 -38.68 0.65 7.50
C ARG A 498 -38.93 1.84 6.58
N ASP A 499 -39.93 2.66 6.85
CA ASP A 499 -40.27 3.82 6.03
C ASP A 499 -39.22 4.93 6.19
N LEU A 500 -38.84 5.23 7.44
CA LEU A 500 -37.71 6.13 7.72
C LEU A 500 -36.42 5.58 7.08
N ASN A 501 -36.15 4.28 7.23
CA ASN A 501 -34.98 3.66 6.64
C ASN A 501 -34.88 3.83 5.13
N LYS A 502 -36.01 3.73 4.40
CA LYS A 502 -36.02 3.91 2.95
C LYS A 502 -35.50 5.29 2.56
N ILE A 503 -35.90 6.32 3.30
CA ILE A 503 -35.42 7.69 3.08
C ILE A 503 -33.94 7.83 3.46
N LEU A 504 -33.53 7.27 4.61
CA LEU A 504 -32.13 7.30 5.04
C LEU A 504 -31.20 6.57 4.05
N GLU A 505 -31.66 5.47 3.44
CA GLU A 505 -30.95 4.74 2.38
C GLU A 505 -30.78 5.56 1.09
N ASN A 506 -31.72 6.44 0.77
CA ASN A 506 -31.59 7.37 -0.35
C ASN A 506 -30.67 8.55 0.00
N LEU A 507 -30.69 9.00 1.25
CA LEU A 507 -29.90 10.12 1.72
C LEU A 507 -28.42 9.76 1.88
N ALA A 508 -28.10 8.57 2.39
CA ALA A 508 -26.73 8.16 2.70
C ALA A 508 -25.75 8.23 1.51
N PRO A 509 -26.10 7.79 0.29
CA PRO A 509 -25.26 7.95 -0.89
C PRO A 509 -24.86 9.39 -1.20
N GLN A 510 -25.72 10.38 -0.90
CA GLN A 510 -25.47 11.81 -1.13
C GLN A 510 -24.29 12.35 -0.32
N LEU A 511 -23.90 11.66 0.77
CA LEU A 511 -22.76 12.03 1.62
C LEU A 511 -21.42 11.44 1.13
N SER A 512 -21.41 10.60 0.10
CA SER A 512 -20.19 9.88 -0.32
C SER A 512 -19.04 10.82 -0.71
N SER A 513 -19.31 11.92 -1.41
CA SER A 513 -18.29 12.90 -1.80
C SER A 513 -17.76 13.70 -0.61
N TYR A 514 -18.62 14.02 0.36
CA TYR A 514 -18.24 14.69 1.61
C TYR A 514 -17.33 13.81 2.46
N ILE A 515 -17.66 12.52 2.59
CA ILE A 515 -16.83 11.52 3.28
C ILE A 515 -15.49 11.36 2.57
N ALA A 516 -15.47 11.24 1.24
CA ALA A 516 -14.23 11.13 0.47
C ALA A 516 -13.32 12.37 0.67
N LYS A 517 -13.90 13.57 0.71
CA LYS A 517 -13.17 14.81 1.01
C LYS A 517 -12.61 14.81 2.43
N ALA A 518 -13.40 14.43 3.42
CA ALA A 518 -12.96 14.34 4.81
C ALA A 518 -11.83 13.31 4.98
N ASN A 519 -11.95 12.14 4.37
CA ASN A 519 -10.92 11.09 4.37
C ASN A 519 -9.62 11.50 3.66
N LYS A 520 -9.69 12.41 2.69
CA LYS A 520 -8.48 12.99 2.11
C LYS A 520 -7.68 13.80 3.14
N SER A 521 -8.33 14.45 4.10
CA SER A 521 -7.62 15.17 5.18
C SER A 521 -6.95 14.20 6.17
N VAL A 522 -7.56 13.04 6.42
CA VAL A 522 -6.97 11.96 7.25
C VAL A 522 -5.65 11.48 6.66
N ASN A 523 -5.59 11.32 5.32
CA ASN A 523 -4.35 10.99 4.62
C ASN A 523 -3.22 11.99 4.91
N ASP A 524 -3.53 13.27 5.05
CA ASP A 524 -2.51 14.27 5.35
C ASP A 524 -1.99 14.13 6.80
N TYR A 525 -2.86 13.81 7.76
CA TYR A 525 -2.45 13.49 9.13
C TYR A 525 -1.61 12.20 9.20
N GLU A 526 -2.10 11.11 8.60
CA GLU A 526 -1.40 9.82 8.62
C GLU A 526 -0.08 9.83 7.81
N ALA A 527 0.01 10.63 6.74
CA ALA A 527 1.25 10.82 5.99
C ALA A 527 2.23 11.81 6.66
N GLY A 528 1.88 12.38 7.82
CA GLY A 528 2.71 13.40 8.49
C GLY A 528 2.81 14.72 7.71
N ARG A 529 1.90 14.97 6.77
CA ARG A 529 1.80 16.20 5.96
C ARG A 529 0.83 17.22 6.51
N ALA A 530 0.11 16.89 7.59
CA ALA A 530 -0.80 17.81 8.25
C ALA A 530 -0.04 19.09 8.57
N MET A 531 -0.38 20.16 7.83
CA MET A 531 0.34 21.42 7.92
C MET A 531 0.16 21.96 9.34
N PRO A 532 1.25 22.14 10.11
CA PRO A 532 1.10 22.72 11.42
C PRO A 532 0.57 24.15 11.25
N HIS A 533 -0.39 24.54 12.09
CA HIS A 533 -1.12 25.79 11.94
C HIS A 533 -0.13 26.96 11.79
N GLN A 534 -0.12 27.62 10.63
CA GLN A 534 0.93 28.56 10.25
C GLN A 534 1.10 29.72 11.25
N GLN A 535 0.02 30.12 11.92
CA GLN A 535 0.07 31.13 12.96
C GLN A 535 0.66 30.60 14.28
N VAL A 536 0.46 29.31 14.59
CA VAL A 536 1.05 28.65 15.77
C VAL A 536 2.53 28.47 15.53
N LEU A 537 2.93 27.97 14.36
CA LEU A 537 4.34 27.95 13.95
C LEU A 537 4.96 29.33 14.05
N GLY A 538 4.32 30.38 13.52
CA GLY A 538 4.83 31.75 13.65
C GLY A 538 4.95 32.25 15.09
N LYS A 539 4.12 31.77 16.03
CA LYS A 539 4.28 32.06 17.46
C LYS A 539 5.47 31.31 18.06
N ILE A 540 5.63 30.03 17.73
CA ILE A 540 6.75 29.22 18.20
C ILE A 540 8.07 29.73 17.61
N GLU A 541 8.11 30.08 16.32
CA GLU A 541 9.26 30.69 15.65
C GLU A 541 9.71 31.98 16.34
N ARG A 542 8.76 32.82 16.76
CA ARG A 542 9.06 34.05 17.51
C ARG A 542 9.55 33.75 18.93
N ALA A 543 9.01 32.73 19.58
CA ALA A 543 9.44 32.33 20.92
C ALA A 543 10.83 31.68 20.92
N LEU A 544 11.15 30.90 19.88
CA LEU A 544 12.44 30.22 19.72
C LEU A 544 13.49 31.06 19.00
N GLY A 545 13.09 32.14 18.32
CA GLY A 545 13.99 32.97 17.50
C GLY A 545 14.52 32.26 16.25
N VAL A 546 13.90 31.14 15.84
CA VAL A 546 14.36 30.27 14.75
C VAL A 546 13.20 29.95 13.82
N LYS A 547 13.44 29.89 12.51
CA LYS A 547 12.45 29.47 11.52
C LYS A 547 12.17 27.97 11.62
N LEU A 548 10.89 27.62 11.66
CA LEU A 548 10.37 26.26 11.72
C LEU A 548 9.60 25.87 10.44
N ARG A 549 9.51 26.80 9.47
CA ARG A 549 8.87 26.58 8.17
C ARG A 549 9.64 27.20 7.02
N SER A 550 9.24 26.85 5.79
CA SER A 550 9.81 27.27 4.50
C SER A 550 11.22 26.70 4.22
N LYS A 551 11.94 27.19 3.21
CA LYS A 551 13.25 26.64 2.80
C LYS A 551 14.38 26.90 3.81
N ASP A 552 14.11 27.73 4.82
CA ASP A 552 15.07 28.28 5.76
C ASP A 552 14.92 27.70 7.18
N ILE A 553 14.39 26.48 7.33
CA ILE A 553 14.21 25.84 8.64
C ILE A 553 15.55 25.76 9.37
N GLY A 554 15.57 26.16 10.64
CA GLY A 554 16.77 26.20 11.49
C GLY A 554 17.54 27.51 11.43
N LEU A 555 17.22 28.44 10.51
CA LEU A 555 17.87 29.75 10.47
C LEU A 555 17.23 30.73 11.48
N PRO A 556 18.00 31.72 11.99
CA PRO A 556 17.47 32.75 12.88
C PRO A 556 16.30 33.52 12.24
N LEU A 557 15.28 33.82 13.04
CA LEU A 557 14.13 34.60 12.60
C LEU A 557 14.53 36.07 12.45
N THR A 558 14.82 36.51 11.23
CA THR A 558 15.17 37.91 10.95
C THR A 558 13.91 38.77 10.90
N PHE A 559 13.73 39.65 11.88
CA PHE A 559 12.74 40.73 11.79
C PHE A 559 13.31 41.79 10.85
N GLY A 560 12.64 42.00 9.70
CA GLY A 560 13.02 43.05 8.77
C GLY A 560 13.14 44.39 9.52
N LYS A 561 14.28 45.07 9.33
CA LYS A 561 14.56 46.38 9.95
C LYS A 561 13.34 47.28 9.74
N HIS A 562 12.78 47.79 10.83
CA HIS A 562 11.85 48.91 10.76
C HIS A 562 12.53 50.01 9.93
N LYS A 563 11.90 50.41 8.82
CA LYS A 563 12.19 51.70 8.18
C LYS A 563 11.81 52.75 9.22
N ILE A 564 12.81 53.19 9.99
CA ILE A 564 12.75 54.47 10.67
C ILE A 564 12.88 55.49 9.53
N SER A 565 11.91 56.41 9.50
CA SER A 565 11.75 57.51 8.55
C SER A 565 13.04 58.24 8.22
#